data_AF-A0A9X2DM07-F1
#
_entry.id   AF-A0A9X2DM07-F1
#
_cell.length_a   1.000
_cell.length_b   1.000
_cell.length_c   1.000
_cell.angle_alpha   90.00
_cell.angle_beta   90.00
_cell.angle_gamma   90.00
#
_symmetry.space_group_name_H-M   'P 1'
#
loop_
_entity.id
_entity.type
_entity.pdbx_description
1 polymer ?
#
loop_
_entity_poly.entity_id
_entity_poly.type
_entity_poly.pdbx_seq_one_letter_code
_entity_poly.pdbx_strand_id
1 'polypeptide(L)' 'MSKVERVSYFSELYKLINLYSYKRDLVVDEETANFFENVKKYCELLELDYEALKKEFDLLEPSDFTDN' A
#
# COMPACT_ATOMS: atom_id res chain seq x y z
N MET A 1 -3.51 18.22 -8.96
CA MET A 1 -3.98 17.94 -7.59
C MET A 1 -3.73 19.13 -6.71
N SER A 2 -4.68 19.54 -5.87
CA SER A 2 -4.46 20.59 -4.87
C SER A 2 -3.60 20.10 -3.71
N LYS A 3 -3.03 21.04 -2.93
CA LYS A 3 -2.26 20.70 -1.72
C LYS A 3 -3.10 19.94 -0.70
N VAL A 4 -4.38 20.28 -0.58
CA VAL A 4 -5.32 19.64 0.35
C VAL A 4 -5.60 18.20 -0.08
N GLU A 5 -5.88 17.99 -1.38
CA GLU A 5 -6.08 16.64 -1.92
C GLU A 5 -4.83 15.77 -1.76
N ARG A 6 -3.64 16.34 -1.97
CA ARG A 6 -2.38 15.61 -1.78
C ARG A 6 -2.20 15.13 -0.34
N VAL A 7 -2.52 15.98 0.64
CA VAL A 7 -2.49 15.59 2.07
C VAL A 7 -3.53 14.50 2.35
N SER A 8 -4.71 14.59 1.76
CA SER A 8 -5.75 13.58 1.89
C SER A 8 -5.28 12.21 1.39
N TYR A 9 -4.72 12.13 0.18
CA TYR A 9 -4.21 10.87 -0.38
C TYR A 9 -3.02 10.33 0.39
N PHE A 10 -2.12 11.19 0.88
CA PHE A 10 -1.04 10.76 1.75
C PHE A 10 -1.59 10.14 3.05
N SER A 11 -2.62 10.74 3.65
CA SER A 11 -3.27 10.21 4.85
C SER A 11 -3.86 8.81 4.62
N GLU A 12 -4.53 8.61 3.48
CA GLU A 12 -5.09 7.29 3.14
C GLU A 12 -3.99 6.24 2.89
N LEU A 13 -2.93 6.59 2.15
CA LEU A 13 -1.78 5.70 1.95
C LEU A 13 -1.11 5.32 3.29
N TYR A 14 -0.94 6.30 4.18
CA TYR A 14 -0.35 6.05 5.50
C TYR A 14 -1.22 5.12 6.37
N LYS A 15 -2.56 5.29 6.35
CA LYS A 15 -3.48 4.39 7.05
C LYS A 15 -3.39 2.97 6.52
N LEU A 16 -3.27 2.80 5.20
CA LEU A 16 -3.08 1.50 4.58
C LEU A 16 -1.78 0.86 5.09
N ILE A 17 -0.64 1.56 4.99
CA ILE A 17 0.66 1.04 5.47
C ILE A 17 0.57 0.58 6.92
N ASN A 18 -0.05 1.38 7.80
CA ASN A 18 -0.26 1.01 9.20
C ASN A 18 -1.18 -0.22 9.36
N LEU A 19 -2.25 -0.32 8.56
CA LEU A 19 -3.14 -1.47 8.56
C LEU A 19 -2.38 -2.75 8.19
N TYR A 20 -1.52 -2.69 7.18
CA TYR A 20 -0.65 -3.80 6.81
C TYR A 20 0.28 -4.18 7.94
N SER A 21 0.99 -3.23 8.55
CA SER A 21 1.86 -3.54 9.70
C SER A 21 1.11 -4.20 10.86
N TYR A 22 -0.16 -3.85 11.08
CA TYR A 22 -0.98 -4.46 12.14
C TYR A 22 -1.52 -5.85 11.75
N LYS A 23 -1.96 -6.04 10.51
CA LYS A 23 -2.60 -7.27 10.02
C LYS A 23 -1.64 -8.23 9.31
N ARG A 24 -0.37 -7.89 9.09
CA ARG A 24 0.59 -8.69 8.29
C ARG A 24 0.66 -10.15 8.73
N ASP A 25 0.58 -10.39 10.03
CA ASP A 25 0.71 -11.72 10.62
C ASP A 25 -0.66 -12.41 10.83
N LEU A 26 -1.76 -11.79 10.36
CA LEU A 26 -3.13 -12.29 10.44
C LEU A 26 -3.58 -12.86 9.09
N VAL A 27 -4.60 -13.73 9.14
CA VAL A 27 -5.22 -14.30 7.94
C VAL A 27 -5.78 -13.16 7.07
N VAL A 28 -5.38 -13.14 5.79
CA VAL A 28 -5.87 -12.19 4.79
C VAL A 28 -7.40 -12.24 4.75
N ASP A 29 -8.03 -11.11 5.06
CA ASP A 29 -9.47 -10.89 4.90
C ASP A 29 -9.75 -10.10 3.59
N GLU A 30 -11.01 -10.01 3.19
CA GLU A 30 -11.39 -9.26 1.97
C GLU A 30 -10.96 -7.78 2.03
N GLU A 31 -10.78 -7.20 3.22
CA GLU A 31 -10.26 -5.84 3.38
C GLU A 31 -8.77 -5.74 3.02
N THR A 32 -8.00 -6.79 3.29
CA THR A 32 -6.59 -6.91 2.89
C THR A 32 -6.41 -7.40 1.46
N ALA A 33 -7.41 -8.05 0.86
CA ALA A 33 -7.35 -8.51 -0.54
C ALA A 33 -7.14 -7.37 -1.54
N ASN A 34 -7.73 -6.18 -1.29
CA ASN A 34 -7.56 -5.00 -2.13
C ASN A 34 -6.45 -4.05 -1.63
N PHE A 35 -5.64 -4.48 -0.65
CA PHE A 35 -4.63 -3.62 -0.03
C PHE A 35 -3.61 -3.11 -1.06
N PHE A 36 -2.97 -4.01 -1.81
CA PHE A 36 -1.92 -3.68 -2.77
C PHE A 36 -2.45 -2.85 -3.94
N GLU A 37 -3.67 -3.12 -4.41
CA GLU A 37 -4.34 -2.30 -5.41
C GLU A 37 -4.54 -0.86 -4.93
N ASN A 38 -4.98 -0.68 -3.68
CA ASN A 38 -5.17 0.64 -3.10
C ASN A 38 -3.84 1.38 -2.87
N VAL A 39 -2.80 0.69 -2.38
CA VAL A 39 -1.46 1.26 -2.25
C VAL A 39 -0.96 1.74 -3.61
N LYS A 40 -1.07 0.91 -4.65
CA LYS A 40 -0.67 1.27 -6.02
C LYS A 40 -1.42 2.49 -6.54
N LYS A 41 -2.75 2.52 -6.36
CA LYS A 41 -3.59 3.67 -6.71
C LYS A 41 -3.14 4.96 -6.04
N TYR A 42 -2.82 4.92 -4.74
CA TYR A 42 -2.36 6.11 -4.03
C TYR A 42 -0.93 6.50 -4.42
N CYS A 43 -0.05 5.56 -4.74
CA CYS A 43 1.26 5.85 -5.32
C CYS A 43 1.13 6.58 -6.66
N GLU A 44 0.26 6.12 -7.56
CA GLU A 44 -0.02 6.78 -8.84
C GLU A 44 -0.54 8.20 -8.65
N LEU A 45 -1.49 8.40 -7.72
CA LEU A 45 -2.04 9.72 -7.40
C LEU A 45 -0.98 10.66 -6.80
N LEU A 46 -0.07 10.14 -5.98
CA LEU A 46 0.95 10.94 -5.29
C LEU A 46 2.25 11.09 -6.08
N GLU A 47 2.33 10.49 -7.28
CA GLU A 47 3.54 10.41 -8.11
C GLU A 47 4.72 9.75 -7.36
N LEU A 48 4.43 8.68 -6.63
CA LEU A 48 5.41 7.86 -5.91
C LEU A 48 5.71 6.57 -6.67
N ASP A 49 6.95 6.12 -6.58
CA ASP A 49 7.35 4.81 -7.09
C ASP A 49 6.80 3.70 -6.18
N TYR A 50 5.94 2.85 -6.74
CA TYR A 50 5.27 1.78 -6.00
C TYR A 50 6.24 0.71 -5.50
N GLU A 51 7.21 0.30 -6.31
CA GLU A 51 8.18 -0.74 -5.94
C GLU A 51 9.17 -0.23 -4.89
N ALA A 52 9.62 1.02 -5.02
CA ALA A 52 10.44 1.67 -4.02
C ALA A 52 9.69 1.79 -2.68
N LEU A 53 8.39 2.13 -2.70
CA LEU A 53 7.57 2.19 -1.50
C LEU A 53 7.39 0.81 -0.87
N LYS A 54 7.07 -0.24 -1.65
CA LYS A 54 6.98 -1.61 -1.12
C LYS A 54 8.26 -2.01 -0.40
N LYS A 55 9.41 -1.73 -1.01
CA LYS A 55 10.72 -2.04 -0.44
C LYS A 55 11.04 -1.26 0.83
N GLU A 56 10.73 0.04 0.87
CA GLU A 56 11.01 0.88 2.04
C GLU A 56 10.16 0.50 3.26
N PHE A 57 8.95 -0.01 3.04
CA PHE A 57 7.99 -0.36 4.08
C PHE A 57 7.81 -1.88 4.30
N ASP A 58 8.67 -2.71 3.69
CA ASP A 58 8.60 -4.17 3.75
C ASP A 58 7.20 -4.73 3.43
N LEU A 59 6.55 -4.19 2.40
CA LEU A 59 5.24 -4.65 1.93
C LEU A 59 5.42 -5.85 0.99
N LEU A 60 5.10 -7.04 1.48
CA LEU A 60 5.27 -8.32 0.78
C LEU A 60 3.91 -8.79 0.24
N GLU A 61 3.78 -8.81 -1.08
CA GLU A 61 2.63 -9.35 -1.82
C GLU A 61 2.84 -10.85 -2.10
N PRO A 62 1.78 -11.69 -2.13
CA PRO A 62 1.92 -13.10 -2.47
C PRO A 62 2.62 -13.38 -3.81
N SER A 63 2.46 -12.48 -4.79
CA SER A 63 3.13 -12.50 -6.09
C SER A 63 4.66 -12.36 -5.99
N ASP A 64 5.18 -11.75 -4.93
CA ASP A 64 6.63 -11.56 -4.71
C ASP A 64 7.35 -12.87 -4.39
N PHE A 65 6.60 -13.95 -4.11
CA PHE A 65 7.14 -15.26 -3.76
C PHE A 65 6.95 -16.31 -4.87
N THR A 66 6.23 -15.99 -5.95
CA THR A 66 6.04 -16.89 -7.08
C THR A 66 7.15 -16.73 -8.11
N ASP A 67 8.36 -17.14 -7.74
CA ASP A 67 9.42 -17.50 -8.69
C ASP A 67 9.62 -19.04 -8.62
N ASN A 68 8.87 -19.78 -9.43
CA ASN A 68 9.19 -21.12 -9.96
C ASN A 68 8.18 -21.57 -11.02
#